data_AF-A0A921MFA7-F1
#
_entry.id   AF-A0A921MFA7-F1
#
_cell.length_a   1.000
_cell.length_b   1.000
_cell.length_c   1.000
_cell.angle_alpha   90.00
_cell.angle_beta   90.00
_cell.angle_gamma   90.00
#
_symmetry.space_group_name_H-M   'P 1'
#
loop_
_entity.id
_entity.type
_entity.pdbx_description
1 polymer ?
#
loop_
_entity_poly.entity_id
_entity_poly.type
_entity_poly.pdbx_seq_one_letter_code
_entity_poly.pdbx_strand_id
1 'polypeptide(L)'
;MDQTSAPLTNPLIPGRFTRVLLELRWGDMDAYGHVNNVTQLRLLEEARVRAFGSPTASRDAANIEVPGAGTVILGEGLPNVLGRASADTDLLVLSHRIEYRAPVPYREGPVAIDCVVSGVSPVSMTVGYVIAEPDGSVAYTVAETEVVFV
;
A
#
# COMPACT_ATOMS: atom_id res chain seq x y z
N MET A 1 -19.17 4.92 -25.92
CA MET A 1 -19.52 3.52 -25.64
C MET A 1 -18.19 2.80 -25.60
N ASP A 2 -17.53 2.79 -24.45
CA ASP A 2 -17.67 1.67 -23.52
C ASP A 2 -17.61 2.11 -22.04
N GLN A 3 -18.37 1.39 -21.21
CA GLN A 3 -18.66 1.67 -19.81
C GLN A 3 -17.47 1.29 -18.92
N THR A 4 -16.71 2.27 -18.46
CA THR A 4 -15.81 2.14 -17.29
C THR A 4 -16.64 2.11 -16.01
N SER A 5 -17.51 1.11 -15.84
CA SER A 5 -18.47 1.06 -14.73
C SER A 5 -18.20 -0.09 -13.76
N ALA A 6 -17.25 0.13 -12.88
CA ALA A 6 -17.53 0.09 -11.44
C ALA A 6 -16.43 0.91 -10.75
N PRO A 7 -16.76 1.87 -9.87
CA PRO A 7 -15.74 2.38 -9.00
C PRO A 7 -15.35 1.23 -8.06
N LEU A 8 -14.07 0.91 -7.99
CA LEU A 8 -13.50 0.05 -6.95
C LEU A 8 -13.54 0.80 -5.61
N THR A 9 -14.71 1.32 -5.22
CA THR A 9 -14.89 2.04 -3.95
C THR A 9 -14.99 1.01 -2.86
N ASN A 10 -13.89 0.79 -2.17
CA ASN A 10 -13.99 0.24 -0.83
C ASN A 10 -14.78 1.25 0.03
N PRO A 11 -15.85 0.84 0.74
CA PRO A 11 -16.68 1.76 1.53
C PRO A 11 -15.92 2.44 2.69
N LEU A 12 -14.68 2.04 2.96
CA LEU A 12 -13.93 2.40 4.16
C LEU A 12 -12.95 3.55 3.92
N ILE A 13 -12.65 3.87 2.66
CA ILE A 13 -11.74 4.95 2.31
C ILE A 13 -12.38 5.82 1.21
N PRO A 14 -12.86 7.03 1.54
CA PRO A 14 -13.38 7.95 0.53
C PRO A 14 -12.22 8.54 -0.29
N GLY A 15 -12.37 8.59 -1.62
CA GLY A 15 -11.46 9.31 -2.52
C GLY A 15 -10.85 8.47 -3.64
N ARG A 16 -9.96 9.09 -4.42
CA ARG A 16 -9.12 8.39 -5.41
C ARG A 16 -7.98 7.69 -4.67
N PHE A 17 -7.70 6.45 -5.03
CA PHE A 17 -6.64 5.65 -4.43
C PHE A 17 -5.73 5.07 -5.52
N THR A 18 -4.55 4.64 -5.10
CA THR A 18 -3.60 3.88 -5.89
C THR A 18 -3.64 2.44 -5.43
N ARG A 19 -3.91 1.50 -6.34
CA ARG A 19 -3.88 0.08 -6.03
C ARG A 19 -2.52 -0.50 -6.33
N VAL A 20 -1.91 -1.16 -5.36
CA VAL A 20 -0.67 -1.90 -5.50
C VAL A 20 -0.97 -3.39 -5.38
N LEU A 21 -0.61 -4.18 -6.38
CA LEU A 21 -0.68 -5.64 -6.28
C LEU A 21 0.62 -6.19 -5.69
N LEU A 22 0.50 -6.93 -4.60
CA LEU A 22 1.63 -7.60 -3.94
C LEU A 22 1.40 -9.11 -3.93
N GLU A 23 2.38 -9.85 -4.43
CA GLU A 23 2.43 -11.30 -4.30
C GLU A 23 2.69 -11.71 -2.85
N LEU A 24 1.97 -12.73 -2.39
CA LEU A 24 2.20 -13.34 -1.09
C LEU A 24 3.32 -14.39 -1.19
N ARG A 25 4.20 -14.38 -0.20
CA ARG A 25 5.25 -15.40 -0.05
C ARG A 25 4.76 -16.50 0.87
N TRP A 26 5.24 -17.73 0.65
CA TRP A 26 4.93 -18.84 1.56
C TRP A 26 5.26 -18.52 3.02
N GLY A 27 6.37 -17.81 3.27
CA GLY A 27 6.77 -17.41 4.62
C GLY A 27 5.94 -16.28 5.24
N ASP A 28 4.96 -15.72 4.52
CA ASP A 28 4.07 -14.70 5.07
C ASP A 28 2.95 -15.32 5.94
N MET A 29 2.67 -16.61 5.75
CA MET A 29 1.67 -17.35 6.51
C MET A 29 2.20 -17.81 7.86
N ASP A 30 1.31 -17.89 8.85
CA ASP A 30 1.59 -18.54 10.12
C ASP A 30 0.95 -19.94 10.20
N ALA A 31 1.12 -20.61 11.36
CA ALA A 31 0.60 -21.95 11.61
C ALA A 31 -0.94 -22.04 11.56
N TYR A 32 -1.66 -20.91 11.58
CA TYR A 32 -3.11 -20.87 11.48
C TYR A 32 -3.61 -20.76 10.04
N GLY A 33 -2.73 -20.81 9.04
CA GLY A 33 -3.13 -20.90 7.63
C GLY A 33 -3.47 -19.56 6.97
N HIS A 34 -3.17 -18.44 7.64
CA HIS A 34 -3.44 -17.09 7.16
C HIS A 34 -2.16 -16.25 7.19
N VAL A 35 -2.17 -15.14 6.45
CA VAL A 35 -1.07 -14.16 6.54
C VAL A 35 -1.02 -13.63 7.96
N ASN A 36 0.16 -13.74 8.57
CA ASN A 36 0.36 -13.29 9.94
C ASN A 36 0.08 -11.79 10.06
N ASN A 37 -0.58 -11.38 11.13
CA ASN A 37 -0.93 -9.97 11.37
C ASN A 37 0.29 -9.03 11.36
N VAL A 38 1.43 -9.44 11.93
CA VAL A 38 2.68 -8.65 11.90
C VAL A 38 3.22 -8.54 10.47
N THR A 39 3.11 -9.60 9.68
CA THR A 39 3.52 -9.59 8.27
C THR A 39 2.68 -8.61 7.45
N GLN A 40 1.41 -8.39 7.79
CA GLN A 40 0.60 -7.39 7.10
C GLN A 40 1.20 -5.98 7.18
N LEU A 41 1.86 -5.58 8.27
CA LEU A 41 2.56 -4.28 8.31
C LEU A 41 3.63 -4.16 7.22
N ARG A 42 4.34 -5.25 6.91
CA ARG A 42 5.34 -5.26 5.84
C ARG A 42 4.70 -5.08 4.47
N LEU A 43 3.53 -5.69 4.27
CA LEU A 43 2.74 -5.50 3.05
C LEU A 43 2.30 -4.03 2.91
N LEU A 44 1.83 -3.40 3.99
CA LEU A 44 1.46 -1.99 4.00
C LEU A 44 2.64 -1.06 3.72
N GLU A 45 3.83 -1.37 4.25
CA GLU A 45 5.07 -0.63 4.00
C GLU A 45 5.49 -0.72 2.53
N GLU A 46 5.55 -1.94 1.99
CA GLU A 46 5.90 -2.18 0.59
C GLU A 46 4.93 -1.46 -0.34
N ALA A 47 3.62 -1.52 -0.06
CA ALA A 47 2.61 -0.81 -0.81
C ALA A 47 2.76 0.72 -0.70
N ARG A 48 3.10 1.25 0.47
CA ARG A 48 3.37 2.68 0.67
C ARG A 48 4.56 3.13 -0.19
N VAL A 49 5.66 2.39 -0.16
CA VAL A 49 6.86 2.70 -0.94
C VAL A 49 6.57 2.64 -2.44
N ARG A 50 5.81 1.64 -2.90
CA ARG A 50 5.42 1.54 -4.31
C ARG A 50 4.45 2.64 -4.73
N ALA A 51 3.49 3.01 -3.88
CA ALA A 51 2.48 4.01 -4.21
C ALA A 51 2.98 5.46 -4.15
N PHE A 52 3.88 5.77 -3.21
CA PHE A 52 4.32 7.15 -2.92
C PHE A 52 5.82 7.39 -3.09
N GLY A 53 6.55 6.34 -3.48
CA GLY A 53 7.99 6.32 -3.68
C GLY A 53 8.80 5.99 -2.43
N SER A 54 10.08 5.71 -2.67
CA SER A 54 11.03 5.27 -1.65
C SER A 54 11.43 6.40 -0.71
N PRO A 55 11.44 6.18 0.61
CA PRO A 55 11.97 7.14 1.58
C PRO A 55 13.49 7.26 1.50
N THR A 56 14.16 6.47 0.65
CA THR A 56 15.60 6.53 0.40
C THR A 56 15.91 6.85 -1.07
N ALA A 57 14.99 7.47 -1.81
CA ALA A 57 15.07 7.62 -3.26
C ALA A 57 16.40 8.21 -3.77
N SER A 58 17.04 9.11 -3.01
CA SER A 58 18.36 9.68 -3.35
C SER A 58 19.53 8.68 -3.30
N ARG A 59 19.35 7.54 -2.64
CA ARG A 59 20.35 6.48 -2.42
C ARG A 59 19.96 5.15 -3.07
N ASP A 60 18.78 5.07 -3.67
CA ASP A 60 18.31 3.85 -4.31
C ASP A 60 19.21 3.49 -5.50
N ALA A 61 19.30 2.19 -5.79
CA ALA A 61 19.95 1.73 -7.01
C ALA A 61 19.17 2.22 -8.24
N ALA A 62 19.86 2.32 -9.39
CA ALA A 62 19.21 2.62 -10.64
C ALA A 62 18.10 1.58 -10.91
N ASN A 63 16.88 2.07 -11.16
CA ASN A 63 15.77 1.20 -11.49
C ASN A 63 15.99 0.66 -12.91
N ILE A 64 16.27 -0.63 -13.01
CA ILE A 64 16.41 -1.32 -14.29
C ILE A 64 15.08 -2.01 -14.54
N GLU A 65 14.40 -1.66 -15.62
CA GLU A 65 13.23 -2.42 -16.05
C GLU A 65 13.64 -3.85 -16.36
N VAL A 66 13.23 -4.78 -15.50
CA VAL A 66 13.44 -6.21 -15.69
C VAL A 66 12.10 -6.86 -16.05
N PRO A 67 12.01 -7.59 -17.17
CA PRO A 67 10.82 -8.37 -17.51
C PRO A 67 10.42 -9.29 -16.35
N GLY A 68 9.17 -9.19 -15.92
CA GLY A 68 8.64 -9.97 -14.79
C GLY A 68 8.92 -9.42 -13.39
N ALA A 69 9.70 -8.34 -13.25
CA ALA A 69 9.91 -7.66 -11.96
C ALA A 69 8.89 -6.54 -11.70
N GLY A 70 7.84 -6.45 -12.51
CA GLY A 70 6.91 -5.34 -12.49
C GLY A 70 6.09 -5.27 -11.20
N THR A 71 6.17 -4.13 -10.53
CA THR A 71 5.10 -3.72 -9.61
C THR A 71 3.88 -3.34 -10.44
N VAL A 72 2.75 -4.00 -10.22
CA VAL A 72 1.49 -3.59 -10.85
C VAL A 72 0.83 -2.53 -9.97
N ILE A 73 0.99 -1.27 -10.39
CA ILE A 73 0.27 -0.13 -9.85
C ILE A 73 -0.93 0.13 -10.77
N LEU A 74 -2.14 0.07 -10.23
CA LEU A 74 -3.38 0.36 -10.96
C LEU A 74 -3.97 1.68 -10.48
N GLY A 75 -4.46 2.49 -11.42
CA GLY A 75 -5.02 3.83 -11.18
C GLY A 75 -4.15 4.95 -11.77
N GLU A 76 -4.53 6.20 -11.53
CA GLU A 76 -3.79 7.38 -12.02
C GLU A 76 -2.40 7.54 -11.38
N GLY A 77 -2.12 6.76 -10.32
CA GLY A 77 -0.91 6.88 -9.51
C GLY A 77 -0.99 8.10 -8.59
N LEU A 78 -0.46 7.96 -7.37
CA LEU A 78 -0.29 9.09 -6.48
C LEU A 78 1.06 9.74 -6.78
N PRO A 79 1.23 11.06 -6.52
CA PRO A 79 2.51 11.69 -6.67
C PRO A 79 3.56 10.96 -5.82
N ASN A 80 4.80 10.92 -6.31
CA ASN A 80 5.95 10.40 -5.57
C ASN A 80 6.34 11.38 -4.43
N VAL A 81 5.47 11.53 -3.43
CA VAL A 81 5.63 12.49 -2.33
C VAL A 81 6.80 12.09 -1.44
N LEU A 82 6.90 10.81 -1.05
CA LEU A 82 7.94 10.34 -0.14
C LEU A 82 9.31 10.38 -0.80
N GLY A 83 9.43 9.93 -2.05
CA GLY A 83 10.70 9.99 -2.77
C GLY A 83 11.18 11.42 -3.01
N ARG A 84 10.28 12.36 -3.32
CA ARG A 84 10.65 13.77 -3.45
C ARG A 84 11.09 14.39 -2.11
N ALA A 85 10.36 14.14 -1.03
CA ALA A 85 10.70 14.67 0.29
C ALA A 85 12.03 14.10 0.81
N SER A 86 12.36 12.84 0.49
CA SER A 86 13.62 12.20 0.90
C SER A 86 14.90 12.86 0.35
N ALA A 87 14.77 13.86 -0.53
CA ALA A 87 15.91 14.61 -1.04
C ALA A 87 16.54 15.53 0.02
N ASP A 88 15.72 16.07 0.93
CA ASP A 88 16.14 17.07 1.92
C ASP A 88 15.51 16.90 3.30
N THR A 89 14.62 15.92 3.47
CA THR A 89 13.83 15.73 4.69
C THR A 89 13.88 14.28 5.15
N ASP A 90 14.08 14.05 6.44
CA ASP A 90 14.00 12.71 7.02
C ASP A 90 12.53 12.31 7.21
N LEU A 91 12.21 11.05 6.93
CA LEU A 91 10.86 10.52 7.01
C LEU A 91 10.76 9.50 8.13
N LEU A 92 9.90 9.76 9.11
CA LEU A 92 9.68 8.88 10.26
C LEU A 92 8.23 8.41 10.30
N VAL A 93 8.03 7.12 10.52
CA VAL A 93 6.70 6.61 10.87
C VAL A 93 6.42 6.97 12.32
N LEU A 94 5.38 7.79 12.53
CA LEU A 94 4.95 8.20 13.88
C LEU A 94 4.00 7.17 14.49
N SER A 95 3.04 6.67 13.71
CA SER A 95 2.04 5.73 14.22
C SER A 95 1.46 4.82 13.13
N HIS A 96 1.01 3.65 13.57
CA HIS A 96 0.15 2.75 12.80
C HIS A 96 -1.14 2.50 13.57
N ARG A 97 -2.27 2.51 12.87
CA ARG A 97 -3.56 2.03 13.39
C ARG A 97 -4.09 0.99 12.42
N ILE A 98 -4.41 -0.21 12.91
CA ILE A 98 -4.78 -1.34 12.05
C ILE A 98 -5.99 -2.05 12.63
N GLU A 99 -6.96 -2.32 11.76
CA GLU A 99 -8.16 -3.10 12.05
C GLU A 99 -8.18 -4.33 11.13
N TYR A 100 -8.06 -5.52 11.73
CA TYR A 100 -8.14 -6.80 11.04
C TYR A 100 -9.60 -7.28 11.03
N ARG A 101 -10.24 -7.23 9.86
CA ARG A 101 -11.69 -7.50 9.70
C ARG A 101 -11.97 -8.93 9.29
N ALA A 102 -11.10 -9.50 8.46
CA ALA A 102 -11.14 -10.89 8.07
C ALA A 102 -9.71 -11.43 7.89
N PRO A 103 -9.46 -12.73 8.13
CA PRO A 103 -8.17 -13.32 7.85
C PRO A 103 -7.84 -13.23 6.36
N VAL A 104 -6.59 -12.87 6.02
CA VAL A 104 -6.09 -12.97 4.64
C VAL A 104 -5.63 -14.42 4.43
N PRO A 105 -6.28 -15.21 3.57
CA PRO A 105 -5.84 -16.57 3.30
C PRO A 105 -4.49 -16.55 2.57
N TYR A 106 -3.61 -17.51 2.88
CA TYR A 106 -2.50 -17.77 1.98
C TYR A 106 -3.02 -18.41 0.70
N ARG A 107 -2.61 -17.88 -0.45
CA ARG A 107 -2.96 -18.38 -1.78
C ARG A 107 -1.89 -17.98 -2.79
N GLU A 108 -1.91 -18.63 -3.94
CA GLU A 108 -1.19 -18.16 -5.12
C GLU A 108 -1.87 -16.91 -5.70
N GLY A 109 -1.06 -15.97 -6.18
CA GLY A 109 -1.51 -14.70 -6.75
C GLY A 109 -1.55 -13.55 -5.73
N PRO A 110 -1.76 -12.32 -6.21
CA PRO A 110 -1.56 -11.15 -5.38
C PRO A 110 -2.75 -10.84 -4.48
N VAL A 111 -2.46 -10.08 -3.43
CA VAL A 111 -3.44 -9.23 -2.74
C VAL A 111 -3.38 -7.83 -3.34
N ALA A 112 -4.52 -7.12 -3.33
CA ALA A 112 -4.54 -5.70 -3.63
C ALA A 112 -4.39 -4.89 -2.34
N ILE A 113 -3.56 -3.86 -2.40
CA ILE A 113 -3.43 -2.87 -1.35
C ILE A 113 -3.77 -1.51 -1.93
N ASP A 114 -4.91 -0.99 -1.51
CA ASP A 114 -5.38 0.33 -1.92
C ASP A 114 -4.81 1.37 -0.98
N CYS A 115 -4.08 2.33 -1.52
CA CYS A 115 -3.40 3.40 -0.79
C CYS A 115 -4.03 4.76 -1.11
N VAL A 116 -4.30 5.58 -0.09
CA VAL A 116 -4.75 6.97 -0.24
C VAL A 116 -3.96 7.89 0.69
N VAL A 117 -3.91 9.19 0.38
CA VAL A 117 -3.61 10.21 1.39
C VAL A 117 -4.91 10.56 2.12
N SER A 118 -5.08 10.10 3.36
CA SER A 118 -6.29 10.34 4.17
C SER A 118 -6.22 11.61 5.00
N GLY A 119 -5.02 12.16 5.20
CA GLY A 119 -4.80 13.40 5.95
C GLY A 119 -3.47 14.06 5.61
N VAL A 120 -3.42 15.38 5.68
CA VAL A 120 -2.21 16.18 5.49
C VAL A 120 -2.18 17.27 6.55
N SER A 121 -1.02 17.43 7.18
CA SER A 121 -0.71 18.55 8.06
C SER A 121 0.59 19.22 7.58
N PRO A 122 1.02 20.36 8.17
CA PRO A 122 2.28 20.99 7.80
C PRO A 122 3.53 20.10 8.01
N VAL A 123 3.45 19.10 8.91
CA VAL A 123 4.60 18.27 9.32
C VAL A 123 4.34 16.77 9.17
N SER A 124 3.15 16.36 8.74
CA SER A 124 2.81 14.95 8.60
C SER A 124 1.85 14.67 7.44
N MET A 125 1.88 13.43 6.97
CA MET A 125 0.94 12.87 6.01
C MET A 125 0.40 11.56 6.57
N THR A 126 -0.92 11.39 6.54
CA THR A 126 -1.58 10.14 6.88
C THR A 126 -1.87 9.37 5.60
N VAL A 127 -1.39 8.14 5.54
CA VAL A 127 -1.68 7.19 4.47
C VAL A 127 -2.73 6.20 4.97
N GLY A 128 -3.86 6.11 4.27
CA GLY A 128 -4.88 5.11 4.49
C GLY A 128 -4.67 3.89 3.60
N TYR A 129 -4.99 2.71 4.11
CA TYR A 129 -4.80 1.43 3.43
C TYR A 129 -6.02 0.53 3.53
N VAL A 130 -6.25 -0.24 2.46
CA VAL A 130 -7.05 -1.46 2.53
C VAL A 130 -6.29 -2.61 1.91
N ILE A 131 -6.13 -3.72 2.64
CA ILE A 131 -5.77 -5.02 2.06
C ILE A 131 -7.07 -5.71 1.61
N ALA A 132 -7.16 -6.04 0.32
CA ALA A 132 -8.37 -6.56 -0.31
C ALA A 132 -8.07 -7.61 -1.38
N GLU A 133 -9.14 -8.27 -1.83
CA GLU A 133 -9.09 -9.02 -3.08
C GLU A 133 -8.83 -8.10 -4.28
N PRO A 134 -8.08 -8.53 -5.32
CA PRO A 134 -7.80 -7.71 -6.49
C PRO A 134 -9.02 -7.19 -7.25
N ASP A 135 -10.17 -7.85 -7.13
CA ASP A 135 -11.45 -7.42 -7.69
C ASP A 135 -12.26 -6.52 -6.73
N GLY A 136 -11.76 -6.30 -5.52
CA GLY A 136 -12.42 -5.53 -4.46
C GLY A 136 -13.57 -6.26 -3.75
N SER A 137 -13.77 -7.56 -3.99
CA SER A 137 -14.90 -8.33 -3.43
C SER A 137 -14.84 -8.48 -1.91
N VAL A 138 -13.64 -8.51 -1.33
CA VAL A 138 -13.42 -8.67 0.12
C VAL A 138 -12.36 -7.68 0.60
N ALA A 139 -12.64 -7.00 1.71
CA ALA A 139 -11.69 -6.18 2.45
C ALA A 139 -11.27 -6.91 3.74
N TYR A 140 -9.99 -7.26 3.84
CA TYR A 140 -9.44 -8.01 4.96
C TYR A 140 -8.99 -7.11 6.11
N THR A 141 -8.32 -6.02 5.76
CA THR A 141 -7.67 -5.14 6.74
C THR A 141 -7.82 -3.71 6.31
N VAL A 142 -8.13 -2.83 7.27
CA VAL A 142 -8.03 -1.38 7.11
C VAL A 142 -6.93 -0.87 8.00
N ALA A 143 -6.12 0.04 7.50
CA ALA A 143 -5.06 0.64 8.29
C ALA A 143 -4.85 2.11 7.96
N GLU A 144 -4.20 2.80 8.89
CA GLU A 144 -3.61 4.11 8.68
C GLU A 144 -2.17 4.12 9.18
N THR A 145 -1.31 4.86 8.49
CA THR A 145 0.04 5.17 8.92
C THR A 145 0.24 6.67 8.89
N GLU A 146 0.68 7.25 9.99
CA GLU A 146 1.12 8.64 10.00
C GLU A 146 2.64 8.70 9.80
N VAL A 147 3.05 9.43 8.77
CA VAL A 147 4.45 9.72 8.46
C VAL A 147 4.72 11.18 8.77
N VAL A 148 5.77 11.46 9.54
CA VAL A 148 6.24 12.79 9.90
C VAL A 148 7.49 13.13 9.10
N PHE A 149 7.57 14.39 8.72
CA PHE A 149 8.68 15.02 7.99
C PHE A 149 9.55 15.79 8.99
N VAL A 150 10.86 15.51 9.04
CA VAL A 150 11.81 16.07 10.03
C VAL A 150 13.00 16.71 9.36
#